data_AF-A0A7J4EF38-F1
#
_entry.id   AF-A0A7J4EF38-F1
#
_cell.length_a   1.000
_cell.length_b   1.000
_cell.length_c   1.000
_cell.angle_alpha   90.00
_cell.angle_beta   90.00
_cell.angle_gamma   90.00
#
_symmetry.space_group_name_H-M   'P 1'
#
loop_
_entity.id
_entity.type
_entity.pdbx_description
1 polymer ?
#
loop_
_entity_poly.entity_id
_entity_poly.type
_entity_poly.pdbx_seq_one_letter_code
_entity_poly.pdbx_strand_id
1 'polypeptide(L)' 'PPKHGVIFQHRLMRKVKPSQRGKVARLVATKCATAAKADVFTKRDLSAELKKDVTKRLREIQCV' A
#
# COMPACT_ATOMS: atom_id res chain seq x y z
N PRO A 1 2.14 18.24 -6.82
CA PRO A 1 2.61 17.61 -5.56
C PRO A 1 3.33 16.29 -5.84
N PRO A 2 4.31 15.87 -5.01
CA PRO A 2 5.04 14.60 -5.19
C PRO A 2 4.10 13.41 -5.05
N LYS A 3 4.20 12.42 -5.95
CA LYS A 3 3.28 11.27 -6.04
C LYS A 3 3.58 10.17 -4.99
N HIS A 4 4.83 10.12 -4.52
CA HIS A 4 5.35 9.12 -3.60
C HIS A 4 6.60 9.65 -2.90
N GLY A 5 6.81 9.26 -1.64
CA GLY A 5 8.05 9.50 -0.88
C GLY A 5 8.91 8.23 -0.79
N VAL A 6 9.38 7.90 0.42
CA VAL A 6 10.22 6.71 0.71
C VAL A 6 9.56 5.39 0.27
N ILE A 7 8.23 5.34 0.25
CA ILE A 7 7.44 4.18 -0.21
C ILE A 7 7.83 3.75 -1.64
N PHE A 8 8.36 4.64 -2.47
CA PHE A 8 8.82 4.32 -3.83
C PHE A 8 9.93 3.26 -3.87
N GLN A 9 10.72 3.13 -2.81
CA GLN A 9 11.77 2.13 -2.71
C GLN A 9 11.22 0.69 -2.59
N HIS A 10 9.95 0.54 -2.22
CA HIS A 10 9.33 -0.77 -2.04
C HIS A 10 9.18 -1.52 -3.37
N ARG A 11 9.48 -2.83 -3.38
CA ARG A 11 9.48 -3.67 -4.60
C ARG A 11 8.15 -3.68 -5.35
N LEU A 12 7.04 -3.48 -4.63
CA LEU A 12 5.69 -3.35 -5.21
C LEU A 12 5.55 -2.12 -6.11
N MET A 13 6.21 -1.00 -5.81
CA MET A 13 6.13 0.23 -6.60
C MET A 13 6.96 0.16 -7.88
N ARG A 14 8.11 -0.55 -7.82
CA ARG A 14 9.05 -0.66 -8.94
C ARG A 14 8.44 -1.36 -10.16
N LYS A 15 7.51 -2.29 -9.94
CA LYS A 15 6.80 -3.06 -10.99
C LYS A 15 5.58 -2.35 -11.58
N VAL A 16 5.18 -1.18 -11.06
CA VAL A 16 3.93 -0.50 -11.45
C VAL A 16 4.17 0.51 -12.57
N LYS A 17 3.27 0.52 -13.58
CA LYS A 17 3.25 1.50 -14.67
C LYS A 17 3.22 2.93 -14.11
N PRO A 18 3.96 3.91 -14.66
CA PRO A 18 4.04 5.27 -14.12
C PRO A 18 2.69 5.97 -13.87
N SER A 19 1.68 5.71 -14.70
CA SER A 19 0.31 6.22 -14.57
C SER A 19 -0.42 5.69 -13.33
N GLN A 20 -0.17 4.43 -12.96
CA GLN A 20 -0.82 3.76 -11.83
C GLN A 20 -0.08 3.99 -10.50
N ARG A 21 1.19 4.44 -10.52
CA ARG A 21 2.01 4.63 -9.32
C ARG A 21 1.37 5.52 -8.27
N GLY A 22 0.67 6.58 -8.67
CA GLY A 22 -0.02 7.46 -7.71
C GLY A 22 -1.16 6.76 -6.95
N LYS A 23 -1.96 5.95 -7.66
CA LYS A 23 -3.06 5.18 -7.05
C LYS A 23 -2.51 4.14 -6.07
N VAL A 24 -1.44 3.46 -6.49
CA VAL A 24 -0.79 2.41 -5.68
C VAL A 24 -0.08 3.02 -4.46
N ALA A 25 0.62 4.15 -4.61
CA ALA A 25 1.25 4.85 -3.49
C ALA A 25 0.23 5.26 -2.42
N ARG A 26 -0.93 5.77 -2.84
CA ARG A 26 -2.02 6.15 -1.92
C ARG A 26 -2.59 4.94 -1.17
N LEU A 27 -2.84 3.84 -1.89
CA LEU A 27 -3.30 2.58 -1.28
C LEU A 27 -2.36 2.09 -0.19
N VAL A 28 -1.05 2.04 -0.48
CA VAL A 28 -0.04 1.57 0.46
C VAL A 28 0.07 2.52 1.66
N ALA A 29 0.06 3.84 1.43
CA ALA A 29 0.09 4.82 2.51
C ALA A 29 -1.10 4.64 3.48
N THR A 30 -2.32 4.46 2.96
CA THR A 30 -3.51 4.24 3.80
C THR A 30 -3.39 2.98 4.64
N LYS A 31 -2.99 1.86 4.05
CA LYS A 31 -2.88 0.58 4.76
C LYS A 31 -1.73 0.59 5.77
N CYS A 32 -0.62 1.27 5.46
CA CYS A 32 0.48 1.47 6.39
C CYS A 32 0.06 2.32 7.60
N ALA A 33 -0.75 3.38 7.38
CA ALA A 33 -1.29 4.19 8.48
C ALA A 33 -2.23 3.38 9.39
N THR A 34 -3.07 2.49 8.82
CA THR A 34 -3.90 1.58 9.62
C THR A 34 -3.05 0.60 10.42
N ALA A 35 -2.01 0.01 9.82
CA ALA A 35 -1.07 -0.87 10.51
C ALA A 35 -0.40 -0.16 11.69
N ALA A 36 0.18 1.02 11.46
CA ALA A 36 0.84 1.80 12.50
C ALA A 36 -0.08 2.14 13.68
N LYS A 37 -1.36 2.47 13.41
CA LYS A 37 -2.35 2.69 14.47
C LYS A 37 -2.65 1.41 15.23
N ALA A 38 -2.86 0.29 14.55
CA ALA A 38 -3.16 -0.99 15.18
C ALA A 38 -2.00 -1.46 16.08
N ASP A 39 -0.75 -1.29 15.62
CA ASP A 39 0.46 -1.63 16.38
C ASP A 39 0.55 -0.83 17.69
N VAL A 40 0.24 0.47 17.64
CA VAL A 40 0.29 1.35 18.82
C VAL A 40 -0.86 1.08 19.79
N PHE A 41 -2.10 1.01 19.29
CA PHE A 41 -3.28 1.01 20.15
C PHE A 41 -3.78 -0.40 20.52
N THR A 42 -3.79 -1.34 19.58
CA THR A 42 -4.48 -2.62 19.75
C THR A 42 -3.53 -3.79 19.97
N LYS A 43 -2.28 -3.70 19.47
CA LYS A 43 -1.26 -4.76 19.51
C LYS A 43 -1.74 -6.12 18.96
N ARG A 44 -2.78 -6.10 18.12
CA ARG A 44 -3.31 -7.29 17.43
C ARG A 44 -2.62 -7.44 16.09
N ASP A 45 -2.30 -8.67 15.72
CA ASP A 45 -1.71 -8.96 14.41
C ASP A 45 -2.77 -8.90 13.31
N LEU A 46 -2.80 -7.77 12.59
CA LEU A 46 -3.64 -7.56 11.40
C LEU A 46 -2.86 -7.73 10.09
N SER A 47 -1.62 -8.23 10.15
CA SER A 47 -0.70 -8.24 9.01
C SER A 47 -1.22 -9.08 7.84
N ALA A 48 -1.85 -10.22 8.12
CA ALA A 48 -2.39 -11.13 7.11
C ALA A 48 -3.56 -10.50 6.33
N GLU A 49 -4.47 -9.84 7.03
CA GLU A 49 -5.63 -9.19 6.44
C GLU A 49 -5.22 -7.97 5.61
N LEU A 50 -4.35 -7.11 6.17
CA LEU A 50 -3.82 -5.95 5.47
C LEU A 50 -3.06 -6.32 4.20
N LYS A 51 -2.25 -7.40 4.23
CA LYS A 51 -1.55 -7.92 3.05
C LYS A 51 -2.52 -8.42 1.98
N LYS A 52 -3.58 -9.16 2.37
CA LYS A 52 -4.61 -9.64 1.43
C LYS A 52 -5.31 -8.47 0.75
N ASP A 53 -5.72 -7.46 1.52
CA ASP A 53 -6.38 -6.26 1.01
C ASP A 53 -5.51 -5.48 0.03
N VAL A 54 -4.25 -5.22 0.38
CA VAL A 54 -3.30 -4.54 -0.51
C VAL A 54 -3.14 -5.33 -1.80
N THR A 55 -2.98 -6.65 -1.71
CA THR A 55 -2.81 -7.51 -2.89
C THR A 55 -4.05 -7.52 -3.79
N LYS A 56 -5.25 -7.59 -3.20
CA LYS A 56 -6.53 -7.55 -3.92
C LYS A 56 -6.66 -6.25 -4.70
N ARG A 57 -6.50 -5.11 -4.02
CA ARG A 57 -6.61 -3.79 -4.65
C ARG A 57 -5.50 -3.50 -5.65
N LEU A 58 -4.30 -4.05 -5.46
CA LEU A 58 -3.22 -3.97 -6.44
C LEU A 58 -3.59 -4.66 -7.75
N ARG A 59 -4.22 -5.85 -7.69
CA ARG A 59 -4.68 -6.56 -8.90
C ARG A 59 -5.73 -5.76 -9.64
N GLU A 60 -6.69 -5.16 -8.93
CA GLU A 60 -7.72 -4.29 -9.52
C GLU A 60 -7.10 -3.08 -10.24
N ILE A 61 -6.06 -2.47 -9.66
CA ILE A 61 -5.39 -1.30 -10.27
C ILE A 61 -4.52 -1.70 -11.47
N GLN A 62 -3.88 -2.87 -11.44
CA GLN A 62 -3.02 -3.37 -12.52
C GLN A 62 -3.79 -4.01 -13.68
N CYS A 63 -5.04 -4.43 -13.49
CA CYS A 63 -5.90 -4.99 -14.54
C CYS A 63 -6.49 -3.93 -15.50
N VAL A 64 -5.66 -2.97 -15.94
CA VAL A 64 -5.86 -2.11 -17.12
C VAL A 64 -4.51 -1.86 -17.81
#